data_AF-A0A7S3HTP3-F1
#
_entry.id   AF-A0A7S3HTP3-F1
#
_cell.length_a   1.000
_cell.length_b   1.000
_cell.length_c   1.000
_cell.angle_alpha   90.00
_cell.angle_beta   90.00
_cell.angle_gamma   90.00
#
_symmetry.space_group_name_H-M   'P 1'
#
loop_
_entity.id
_entity.type
_entity.pdbx_description
1 polymer ?
#
loop_
_entity_poly.entity_id
_entity_poly.type
_entity_poly.pdbx_seq_one_letter_code
_entity_poly.pdbx_strand_id
1 'polypeptide(L)'
;KAWLPSKVYARFKEALVTGAPTSEDDQKVIAETIFKWARELGAVAFAHWFFPMRGGSGAYGSMCGACKMDNLIDLDWSSAEATKPFHATLPYERLFVGETDGSSFPNGGLRATHTAAAFTTWDRSSPCFVLDR
;
A
#
# COMPACT_ATOMS: atom_id res chain seq x y z
N LYS A 1 15.26 -12.73 -12.99
CA LYS A 1 15.57 -12.60 -11.55
C LYS A 1 14.29 -12.90 -10.78
N ALA A 2 14.25 -13.99 -10.00
CA ALA A 2 13.11 -14.29 -9.13
C ALA A 2 13.36 -13.57 -7.80
N TRP A 3 12.44 -12.69 -7.41
CA TRP A 3 12.62 -11.83 -6.24
C TRP A 3 12.13 -12.48 -4.94
N LEU A 4 11.05 -13.25 -5.04
CA LEU A 4 10.39 -13.86 -3.90
C LEU A 4 10.88 -15.31 -3.70
N PRO A 5 11.14 -15.77 -2.46
CA PRO A 5 11.49 -17.17 -2.20
C PRO A 5 10.41 -18.12 -2.72
N SER A 6 10.81 -19.24 -3.32
CA SER A 6 9.91 -20.18 -4.02
C SER A 6 8.77 -20.69 -3.13
N LYS A 7 9.06 -20.95 -1.84
CA LYS A 7 8.06 -21.41 -0.86
C LYS A 7 7.02 -20.33 -0.56
N VAL A 8 7.45 -19.07 -0.39
CA VAL A 8 6.55 -17.93 -0.13
C VAL A 8 5.69 -17.67 -1.36
N TYR A 9 6.27 -17.72 -2.56
CA TYR A 9 5.53 -17.59 -3.81
C TYR A 9 4.45 -18.66 -3.98
N ALA A 10 4.77 -19.92 -3.70
CA ALA A 10 3.80 -21.02 -3.77
C ALA A 10 2.63 -20.80 -2.81
N ARG A 11 2.89 -20.46 -1.53
CA ARG A 11 1.85 -20.15 -0.54
C ARG A 11 1.02 -18.93 -0.92
N PHE A 12 1.66 -17.87 -1.42
CA PHE A 12 0.95 -16.68 -1.88
C PHE A 12 0.01 -16.99 -3.04
N LYS A 13 0.46 -17.82 -4.00
CA LYS A 13 -0.36 -18.26 -5.13
C LYS A 13 -1.53 -19.15 -4.69
N GLU A 14 -1.32 -20.02 -3.71
CA GLU A 14 -2.40 -20.81 -3.11
C GLU A 14 -3.43 -19.92 -2.39
N ALA A 15 -2.97 -18.94 -1.60
CA ALA A 15 -3.82 -17.97 -0.93
C ALA A 15 -4.65 -17.12 -1.91
N LEU A 16 -4.08 -16.80 -3.08
CA LEU A 16 -4.78 -16.12 -4.17
C LEU A 16 -5.94 -16.94 -4.73
N VAL A 17 -5.76 -18.25 -4.91
CA VAL A 17 -6.78 -19.15 -5.48
C VAL A 17 -7.86 -19.49 -4.46
N THR A 18 -7.45 -19.73 -3.20
CA THR A 18 -8.36 -20.17 -2.13
C THR A 18 -9.10 -19.02 -1.46
N GLY A 19 -8.62 -17.79 -1.60
CA GLY A 19 -9.10 -16.63 -0.85
C GLY A 19 -8.59 -16.60 0.60
N ALA A 20 -7.71 -17.52 0.99
CA ALA A 20 -7.13 -17.54 2.33
C ALA A 20 -6.29 -16.27 2.61
N PRO A 21 -6.22 -15.84 3.88
CA PRO A 21 -5.33 -14.75 4.26
C PRO A 21 -3.87 -15.17 4.07
N THR A 22 -3.03 -14.24 3.60
CA THR A 22 -1.58 -14.44 3.56
C THR A 22 -1.04 -14.35 4.99
N SER A 23 -0.20 -15.30 5.40
CA SER A 23 0.38 -15.31 6.75
C SER A 23 1.23 -14.05 6.99
N GLU A 24 1.29 -13.57 8.23
CA GLU A 24 2.06 -12.35 8.57
C GLU A 24 3.54 -12.48 8.18
N ASP A 25 4.15 -13.64 8.41
CA ASP A 25 5.53 -13.92 8.00
C ASP A 25 5.70 -13.81 6.48
N ASP A 26 4.75 -14.31 5.70
CA ASP A 26 4.77 -14.17 4.25
C ASP A 26 4.55 -12.72 3.82
N GLN A 27 3.68 -11.97 4.50
CA GLN A 27 3.45 -10.55 4.23
C GLN A 27 4.73 -9.73 4.41
N LYS A 28 5.46 -9.96 5.50
CA LYS A 28 6.76 -9.33 5.78
C LYS A 28 7.77 -9.60 4.66
N VAL A 29 7.91 -10.85 4.26
CA VAL A 29 8.84 -11.24 3.18
C VAL A 29 8.44 -10.61 1.84
N ILE A 30 7.14 -10.58 1.52
CA ILE A 30 6.62 -9.98 0.29
C ILE A 30 6.89 -8.47 0.28
N ALA A 31 6.60 -7.76 1.38
CA ALA A 31 6.81 -6.32 1.49
C ALA A 31 8.30 -5.95 1.34
N GLU A 32 9.20 -6.68 2.01
CA GLU A 32 10.64 -6.48 1.87
C GLU A 32 11.12 -6.74 0.43
N THR A 33 10.57 -7.77 -0.21
CA THR A 33 10.89 -8.12 -1.59
C THR A 33 10.45 -7.02 -2.57
N ILE A 34 9.23 -6.50 -2.40
CA ILE A 34 8.69 -5.38 -3.20
C ILE A 34 9.50 -4.11 -2.97
N PHE A 35 9.86 -3.82 -1.71
CA PHE A 35 10.72 -2.68 -1.38
C PHE A 35 12.06 -2.76 -2.13
N LYS A 36 12.76 -3.89 -2.05
CA LYS A 36 14.04 -4.09 -2.77
C LYS A 36 13.88 -3.91 -4.28
N TRP A 37 12.84 -4.51 -4.85
CA TRP A 37 12.53 -4.38 -6.28
C TRP A 37 12.24 -2.93 -6.70
N ALA A 38 11.40 -2.22 -5.95
CA ALA A 38 11.04 -0.84 -6.22
C ALA A 38 12.26 0.10 -6.07
N ARG A 39 13.10 -0.13 -5.05
CA ARG A 39 14.32 0.64 -4.84
C ARG A 39 15.38 0.41 -5.92
N GLU A 40 15.53 -0.81 -6.43
CA GLU A 40 16.39 -1.08 -7.60
C GLU A 40 15.91 -0.34 -8.87
N LEU A 41 14.62 -0.02 -8.95
CA LEU A 41 14.02 0.79 -10.01
C LEU A 41 14.02 2.30 -9.72
N GLY A 42 14.59 2.74 -8.59
CA GLY A 42 14.68 4.16 -8.22
C GLY A 42 13.44 4.74 -7.52
N ALA A 43 12.42 3.93 -7.21
CA ALA A 43 11.21 4.41 -6.56
C ALA A 43 11.51 4.98 -5.17
N VAL A 44 10.95 6.14 -4.85
CA VAL A 44 11.10 6.83 -3.54
C VAL A 44 9.83 6.80 -2.68
N ALA A 45 8.71 6.48 -3.30
CA ALA A 45 7.39 6.44 -2.69
C ALA A 45 6.58 5.27 -3.27
N PHE A 46 5.53 4.88 -2.56
CA PHE A 46 4.54 3.91 -3.02
C PHE A 46 3.14 4.51 -2.85
N ALA A 47 2.17 3.94 -3.56
CA ALA A 47 0.77 4.29 -3.38
C ALA A 47 -0.13 3.09 -3.67
N HIS A 48 -1.25 3.02 -2.96
CA HIS A 48 -2.38 2.23 -3.41
C HIS A 48 -3.06 2.95 -4.57
N TRP A 49 -2.99 2.36 -5.76
CA TRP A 49 -3.67 2.89 -6.95
C TRP A 49 -5.07 2.31 -7.06
N PHE A 50 -6.09 3.16 -7.10
CA PHE A 50 -7.48 2.71 -7.21
C PHE A 50 -8.33 3.67 -8.03
N PHE A 51 -9.46 3.17 -8.52
CA PHE A 51 -10.47 3.94 -9.23
C PHE A 51 -11.70 4.12 -8.33
N PRO A 52 -11.90 5.30 -7.71
CA PRO A 52 -13.09 5.52 -6.90
C PRO A 52 -14.36 5.53 -7.77
N MET A 53 -15.45 4.95 -7.26
CA MET A 53 -16.76 4.95 -7.94
C MET A 53 -17.31 6.37 -8.18
N ARG A 54 -16.84 7.37 -7.45
CA ARG A 54 -17.14 8.77 -7.75
C ARG A 54 -16.24 9.22 -8.90
N GLY A 55 -16.77 9.06 -10.12
CA GLY A 55 -16.10 9.39 -11.37
C GLY A 55 -15.49 10.80 -11.39
N GLY A 56 -14.37 10.96 -12.10
CA GLY A 56 -13.62 12.19 -12.23
C GLY A 56 -14.51 13.43 -12.41
N SER A 57 -14.61 14.26 -11.39
CA SER A 57 -15.32 15.54 -11.41
C SER A 57 -15.11 16.33 -10.12
N GLY A 58 -13.84 16.65 -9.82
CA GLY A 58 -13.49 17.87 -9.10
C GLY A 58 -12.83 18.81 -10.10
N ALA A 59 -13.63 19.49 -10.93
CA ALA A 59 -13.23 20.41 -12.01
C ALA A 59 -12.21 19.86 -13.03
N TYR A 60 -12.68 19.65 -14.28
CA TYR A 60 -11.95 19.12 -15.45
C TYR A 60 -11.78 17.58 -15.50
N GLY A 61 -12.51 16.96 -16.43
CA GLY A 61 -12.61 15.51 -16.59
C GLY A 61 -11.29 14.83 -16.94
N SER A 62 -10.73 14.10 -15.98
CA SER A 62 -9.66 13.14 -16.21
C SER A 62 -9.98 11.82 -15.49
N MET A 63 -9.95 10.74 -16.28
CA MET A 63 -10.14 9.34 -15.88
C MET A 63 -8.85 8.76 -15.25
N CYS A 64 -8.11 9.59 -14.52
CA CYS A 64 -6.81 9.24 -13.97
C CYS A 64 -7.05 8.68 -12.58
N GLY A 65 -6.69 7.40 -12.35
CA GLY A 65 -6.92 6.77 -11.05
C GLY A 65 -6.30 7.56 -9.90
N ALA A 66 -6.90 7.45 -8.72
CA ALA A 66 -6.47 8.17 -7.54
C ALA A 66 -5.31 7.43 -6.87
N CYS A 67 -4.33 8.18 -6.37
CA CYS A 67 -3.25 7.65 -5.55
C CYS A 67 -2.93 8.67 -4.45
N LYS A 68 -2.62 8.15 -3.25
CA LYS A 68 -1.95 8.92 -2.21
C LYS A 68 -0.54 8.37 -2.11
N MET A 69 0.44 9.23 -2.34
CA MET A 69 1.85 8.85 -2.32
C MET A 69 2.37 8.89 -0.88
N ASP A 70 2.85 7.75 -0.42
CA ASP A 70 3.54 7.59 0.85
C ASP A 70 5.03 7.32 0.59
N ASN A 71 5.90 8.02 1.30
CA ASN A 71 7.34 7.82 1.15
C ASN A 71 7.75 6.45 1.69
N LEU A 72 8.77 5.84 1.08
CA LEU A 72 9.35 4.56 1.52
C LEU A 72 10.25 4.71 2.76
N ILE A 73 9.72 5.36 3.80
CA ILE A 73 10.36 5.61 5.09
C ILE A 73 9.38 5.33 6.22
N ASP A 74 9.91 4.88 7.35
CA ASP A 74 9.16 4.80 8.60
C ASP A 74 10.05 5.16 9.79
N LEU A 75 9.42 5.40 10.94
CA LEU A 75 10.12 5.56 12.20
C LEU A 75 10.62 4.20 12.68
N ASP A 76 11.84 4.16 13.18
CA ASP A 76 12.35 3.00 13.92
C ASP A 76 11.71 2.97 15.31
N TRP A 77 10.62 2.22 15.42
CA TRP A 77 9.88 2.02 16.66
C TRP A 77 10.64 1.20 17.71
N SER A 78 11.73 0.53 17.34
CA SER A 78 12.59 -0.21 18.27
C SER A 78 13.58 0.68 19.00
N SER A 79 13.87 1.88 18.47
CA SER A 79 14.77 2.84 19.12
C SER A 79 14.20 3.33 20.46
N ALA A 80 15.04 3.45 21.48
CA ALA A 80 14.66 4.00 22.78
C ALA A 80 14.59 5.54 22.79
N GLU A 81 14.99 6.21 21.71
CA GLU A 81 15.04 7.66 21.62
C GLU A 81 13.63 8.27 21.67
N ALA A 82 13.52 9.48 22.24
CA ALA A 82 12.27 10.24 22.24
C ALA A 82 11.90 10.69 20.81
N THR A 83 12.90 11.11 20.03
CA THR A 83 12.77 11.36 18.60
C THR A 83 13.20 10.10 17.85
N LYS A 84 12.24 9.34 17.32
CA LYS A 84 12.55 8.10 16.60
C LYS A 84 13.35 8.41 15.31
N PRO A 85 14.46 7.71 15.03
CA PRO A 85 15.17 7.87 13.77
C PRO A 85 14.34 7.30 12.62
N PHE A 86 14.56 7.82 11.42
CA PHE A 86 13.94 7.29 10.20
C PHE A 86 14.78 6.13 9.64
N HIS A 87 14.09 5.15 9.06
CA HIS A 87 14.72 4.13 8.23
C HIS A 87 13.90 3.91 6.95
N ALA A 88 14.57 3.55 5.87
CA ALA A 88 13.91 3.27 4.60
C ALA A 88 13.26 1.89 4.65
N THR A 89 11.94 1.83 4.44
CA THR A 89 11.18 0.58 4.52
C THR A 89 9.85 0.70 3.77
N LEU A 90 9.25 -0.45 3.46
CA LEU A 90 7.85 -0.59 3.10
C LEU A 90 7.18 -1.42 4.19
N PRO A 91 6.45 -0.81 5.14
CA PRO A 91 5.75 -1.56 6.18
C PRO A 91 4.72 -2.51 5.56
N TYR A 92 4.75 -3.79 5.95
CA TYR A 92 3.84 -4.78 5.37
C TYR A 92 2.38 -4.48 5.72
N GLU A 93 2.15 -3.88 6.89
CA GLU A 93 0.85 -3.42 7.33
C GLU A 93 0.29 -2.42 6.32
N ARG A 94 1.06 -1.38 5.96
CA ARG A 94 0.64 -0.37 4.98
C ARG A 94 0.47 -0.93 3.57
N LEU A 95 1.21 -1.99 3.21
CA LEU A 95 1.06 -2.67 1.92
C LEU A 95 -0.21 -3.52 1.86
N PHE A 96 -0.52 -4.31 2.89
CA PHE A 96 -1.68 -5.21 2.86
C PHE A 96 -2.98 -4.52 3.31
N VAL A 97 -2.89 -3.55 4.23
CA VAL A 97 -4.02 -2.78 4.79
C VAL A 97 -3.60 -1.32 5.06
N GLY A 98 -4.03 -0.40 4.20
CA GLY A 98 -3.85 1.03 4.41
C GLY A 98 -5.08 1.70 5.01
N GLU A 99 -4.89 2.66 5.91
CA GLU A 99 -5.96 3.58 6.31
C GLU A 99 -6.26 4.52 5.13
N THR A 100 -7.53 4.60 4.69
CA THR A 100 -7.91 5.64 3.72
C THR A 100 -7.96 6.96 4.47
N ASP A 101 -7.12 7.91 4.06
CA ASP A 101 -7.28 9.32 4.43
C ASP A 101 -8.50 9.92 3.71
N GLY A 102 -9.68 9.42 4.06
CA GLY A 102 -10.97 9.85 3.54
C GLY A 102 -11.50 11.07 4.29
N SER A 103 -10.74 11.59 5.25
CA SER A 103 -11.11 12.70 6.12
C SER A 103 -11.19 14.05 5.37
N SER A 104 -10.52 14.15 4.22
CA SER A 104 -10.34 15.39 3.46
C SER A 104 -11.30 15.54 2.25
N PHE A 105 -12.14 14.54 1.96
CA PHE A 105 -13.19 14.70 0.95
C PHE A 105 -14.40 15.45 1.53
N PRO A 106 -14.99 16.43 0.82
CA PRO A 106 -16.16 17.16 1.29
C PRO A 106 -17.33 16.19 1.49
N ASN A 107 -17.63 15.88 2.75
CA ASN A 107 -18.64 14.92 3.19
C ASN A 107 -19.97 15.58 3.61
N GLY A 108 -20.14 16.89 3.36
CA GLY A 108 -21.41 17.60 3.52
C GLY A 108 -21.97 17.58 4.95
N GLY A 109 -21.15 17.29 5.97
CA GLY A 109 -21.58 17.25 7.37
C GLY A 109 -22.56 16.12 7.75
N LEU A 110 -22.87 15.19 6.83
CA LEU A 110 -23.88 14.15 7.05
C LEU A 110 -23.33 12.88 7.73
N ARG A 111 -22.01 12.76 7.88
CA ARG A 111 -21.36 11.65 8.62
C ARG A 111 -20.26 12.19 9.52
N ALA A 112 -20.22 11.71 10.76
CA ALA A 112 -19.10 11.99 11.66
C ALA A 112 -17.80 11.47 11.03
N THR A 113 -16.79 12.32 10.96
CA THR A 113 -15.49 12.07 10.28
C THR A 113 -14.78 10.78 10.73
N HIS A 114 -15.06 10.29 11.94
CA HIS A 114 -14.51 9.02 12.45
C HIS A 114 -15.14 7.75 11.84
N THR A 115 -16.22 7.86 11.06
CA THR A 115 -16.94 6.71 10.46
C THR A 115 -16.73 6.55 8.96
N ALA A 116 -15.92 7.42 8.35
CA ALA A 116 -15.57 7.37 6.93
C ALA A 116 -14.28 6.56 6.66
N ALA A 117 -13.93 5.65 7.58
CA ALA A 117 -12.75 4.79 7.49
C ALA A 117 -12.99 3.65 6.48
N ALA A 118 -12.72 3.91 5.20
CA ALA A 118 -12.46 2.81 4.28
C ALA A 118 -11.03 2.33 4.52
N PHE A 119 -10.80 1.02 4.58
CA PHE A 119 -9.44 0.49 4.50
C PHE A 119 -9.13 0.23 3.03
N THR A 120 -7.96 0.69 2.57
CA THR A 120 -7.41 0.22 1.30
C THR A 120 -6.80 -1.14 1.55
N THR A 121 -7.13 -2.11 0.70
CA THR A 121 -6.48 -3.42 0.71
C THR A 121 -5.91 -3.64 -0.67
N TRP A 122 -4.73 -4.24 -0.73
CA TRP A 122 -4.12 -4.56 -2.02
C TRP A 122 -4.89 -5.72 -2.67
N ASP A 123 -5.41 -5.46 -3.88
CA ASP A 123 -5.86 -6.54 -4.76
C ASP A 123 -4.65 -7.32 -5.28
N ARG A 124 -4.36 -8.42 -4.58
CA ARG A 124 -3.24 -9.32 -4.84
C ARG A 124 -3.31 -9.98 -6.24
N SER A 125 -4.46 -9.96 -6.92
CA SER A 125 -4.59 -10.44 -8.30
C SER A 125 -4.01 -9.45 -9.33
N SER A 126 -3.92 -8.17 -8.95
CA SER A 126 -3.30 -7.12 -9.72
C SER A 126 -1.82 -6.94 -9.33
N PRO A 127 -0.87 -7.11 -10.26
CA PRO A 127 0.54 -6.99 -9.95
C PRO A 127 0.94 -5.54 -9.65
N CYS A 128 1.89 -5.35 -8.73
CA CYS A 128 2.53 -4.06 -8.51
C CYS A 128 3.31 -3.61 -9.75
N PHE A 129 3.38 -2.30 -9.97
CA PHE A 129 4.15 -1.68 -11.04
C PHE A 129 4.83 -0.40 -10.52
N VAL A 130 5.83 0.11 -11.26
CA VAL A 130 6.48 1.39 -10.98
C VAL A 130 6.10 2.35 -12.11
N LEU A 131 5.58 3.52 -11.74
CA LEU A 131 5.23 4.63 -12.65
C LEU A 131 6.41 5.60 -12.77
N ASP A 132 6.48 6.32 -13.90
CA ASP A 132 7.48 7.37 -14.18
C ASP A 132 8.94 6.91 -14.09
N ARG A 133 9.36 6.10 -15.08
CA ARG A 133 10.77 5.74 -15.31
C ARG A 133 11.51 6.79 -16.11
#